data_AF-F1A5E8-F1
#
_entry.id   AF-F1A5E8-F1
#
_cell.length_a   1.000
_cell.length_b   1.000
_cell.length_c   1.000
_cell.angle_alpha   90.00
_cell.angle_beta   90.00
_cell.angle_gamma   90.00
#
_symmetry.space_group_name_H-M   'P 1'
#
loop_
_entity.id
_entity.type
_entity.pdbx_description
1 polymer ?
#
loop_
_entity_poly.entity_id
_entity_poly.type
_entity_poly.pdbx_seq_one_letter_code
_entity_poly.pdbx_strand_id
1 'polypeptide(L)'
;MDRLENLFFSVWRNCFLNKEIFRHLQLYRLNKRASVSSIDELMNHKYRDYISILCYNSSQILDRVGMIPFSVTSLYLNSYNEDIIPGVSIPSSVTKLSMHCRTEIIGPFQIPSSVTELSLHSYNHPLVNNVIPNSVRKLYLGAYNHPLHPNNIPSSVTDLEMFSFNQPILPNVLPNSLLRIKLWAFSKPLKEGSIPNTVIEFDSVGPMYEQPLWLKLFLGSIHRCIKTFGYLKSIYNYLKS
;
A
#
# COMPACT_ATOMS: atom_id res chain seq x y z
N MET A 1 23.00 -19.94 -53.72
CA MET A 1 23.72 -19.55 -52.50
C MET A 1 22.79 -18.91 -51.46
N ASP A 2 21.75 -18.18 -51.87
CA ASP A 2 20.84 -17.44 -50.96
C ASP A 2 20.18 -18.22 -49.82
N ARG A 3 19.74 -19.47 -50.01
CA ARG A 3 18.89 -20.15 -49.01
C ARG A 3 19.65 -20.57 -47.75
N LEU A 4 20.91 -20.98 -47.90
CA LEU A 4 21.76 -21.44 -46.78
C LEU A 4 22.29 -20.25 -45.97
N GLU A 5 22.68 -19.16 -46.64
CA GLU A 5 23.08 -17.93 -45.95
C GLU A 5 21.90 -17.31 -45.18
N ASN A 6 20.72 -17.23 -45.79
CA ASN A 6 19.52 -16.74 -45.12
C ASN A 6 19.15 -17.58 -43.89
N LEU A 7 19.28 -18.91 -43.97
CA LEU A 7 19.05 -19.80 -42.84
C LEU A 7 20.11 -19.59 -41.74
N PHE A 8 21.38 -19.47 -42.11
CA PHE A 8 22.48 -19.21 -41.17
C PHE A 8 22.27 -17.91 -40.38
N PHE A 9 21.99 -16.80 -41.06
CA PHE A 9 21.74 -15.52 -40.39
C PHE A 9 20.50 -15.56 -39.50
N SER A 10 19.47 -16.32 -39.89
CA SER A 10 18.27 -16.52 -39.07
C SER A 10 18.57 -17.27 -37.79
N VAL A 11 19.29 -18.40 -37.88
CA VAL A 11 19.69 -19.19 -36.71
C VAL A 11 20.66 -18.42 -35.81
N TRP A 12 21.67 -17.77 -36.40
CA TRP A 12 22.64 -16.97 -35.64
C TRP A 12 21.97 -15.80 -34.91
N ARG A 13 21.10 -15.05 -35.59
CA ARG A 13 20.36 -13.94 -34.98
C ARG A 13 19.48 -14.44 -33.84
N ASN A 14 18.81 -15.57 -34.01
CA ASN A 14 18.00 -16.18 -32.94
C ASN A 14 18.87 -16.58 -31.74
N CYS A 15 20.01 -17.21 -31.95
CA CYS A 15 20.94 -17.57 -30.88
C CYS A 15 21.49 -16.32 -30.15
N PHE A 16 21.87 -15.28 -30.88
CA PHE A 16 22.35 -14.02 -30.32
C PHE A 16 21.25 -13.31 -29.51
N LEU A 17 20.06 -13.13 -30.09
CA LEU A 17 18.92 -12.52 -29.41
C LEU A 17 18.56 -13.29 -28.15
N ASN A 18 18.55 -14.62 -28.19
CA ASN A 18 18.26 -15.44 -27.03
C ASN A 18 19.31 -15.23 -25.92
N LYS A 19 20.60 -15.18 -26.26
CA LYS A 19 21.67 -14.85 -25.30
C LYS A 19 21.50 -13.46 -24.68
N GLU A 20 21.17 -12.45 -25.49
CA GLU A 20 20.93 -11.09 -25.01
C GLU A 20 19.69 -11.00 -24.11
N ILE A 21 18.60 -11.70 -24.47
CA ILE A 21 17.40 -11.80 -23.63
C ILE A 21 17.76 -12.40 -22.27
N PHE A 22 18.48 -13.52 -22.24
CA PHE A 22 18.92 -14.13 -20.98
C PHE A 22 19.81 -13.20 -20.15
N ARG A 23 20.74 -12.48 -20.79
CA ARG A 23 21.60 -11.50 -20.14
C ARG A 23 20.78 -10.39 -19.48
N HIS A 24 19.81 -9.82 -20.19
CA HIS A 24 18.93 -8.76 -19.68
C HIS A 24 17.99 -9.25 -18.58
N LEU A 25 17.46 -10.47 -18.69
CA LEU A 25 16.68 -11.10 -17.61
C LEU A 25 17.52 -11.31 -16.35
N GLN A 26 18.79 -11.69 -16.50
CA GLN A 26 19.72 -11.83 -15.37
C GLN A 26 20.03 -10.47 -14.74
N LEU A 27 20.31 -9.43 -15.54
CA LEU A 27 20.52 -8.07 -15.05
C LEU A 27 19.30 -7.53 -14.30
N TYR A 28 18.09 -7.74 -14.84
CA TYR A 28 16.86 -7.38 -14.17
C TYR A 28 16.75 -8.09 -12.82
N ARG A 29 16.93 -9.41 -12.78
CA ARG A 29 16.85 -10.18 -11.51
C ARG A 29 17.83 -9.70 -10.46
N LEU A 30 19.05 -9.36 -10.87
CA LEU A 30 20.12 -8.91 -9.96
C LEU A 30 19.93 -7.46 -9.48
N ASN A 31 19.36 -6.59 -10.32
CA ASN A 31 19.29 -5.13 -10.06
C ASN A 31 17.85 -4.61 -9.88
N LYS A 32 16.87 -5.51 -9.74
CA LYS A 32 15.45 -5.16 -9.56
C LYS A 32 15.21 -4.25 -8.35
N ARG A 33 16.00 -4.44 -7.29
CA ARG A 33 15.88 -3.68 -6.05
C ARG A 33 17.13 -2.82 -5.87
N ALA A 34 16.90 -1.54 -5.59
CA ALA A 34 17.95 -0.62 -5.20
C ALA A 34 17.53 0.15 -3.94
N SER A 35 18.52 0.48 -3.13
CA SER A 35 18.38 1.40 -2.00
C SER A 35 19.42 2.48 -2.16
N VAL A 36 19.01 3.73 -2.18
CA VAL A 36 19.89 4.88 -2.43
C VAL A 36 19.69 5.93 -1.35
N SER A 37 20.75 6.68 -1.06
CA SER A 37 20.76 7.73 -0.03
C SER A 37 20.80 9.14 -0.62
N SER A 38 20.98 9.27 -1.93
CA SER A 38 20.93 10.52 -2.67
C SER A 38 20.38 10.32 -4.08
N ILE A 39 19.95 11.40 -4.72
CA ILE A 39 19.55 11.35 -6.13
C ILE A 39 20.74 11.11 -7.06
N ASP A 40 21.91 11.66 -6.74
CA ASP A 40 23.12 11.49 -7.56
C ASP A 40 23.55 10.03 -7.62
N GLU A 41 23.43 9.29 -6.52
CA GLU A 41 23.64 7.85 -6.47
C GLU A 41 22.68 7.11 -7.41
N LEU A 42 21.41 7.51 -7.43
CA LEU A 42 20.40 6.92 -8.32
C LEU A 42 20.67 7.23 -9.79
N MET A 43 21.03 8.47 -10.11
CA MET A 43 21.29 8.92 -11.48
C MET A 43 22.56 8.28 -12.07
N ASN A 44 23.58 8.08 -11.24
CA ASN A 44 24.84 7.44 -11.65
C ASN A 44 24.80 5.91 -11.55
N HIS A 45 23.69 5.31 -11.13
CA HIS A 45 23.58 3.87 -10.96
C HIS A 45 23.66 3.15 -12.32
N LYS A 46 24.67 2.29 -12.51
CA LYS A 46 24.96 1.61 -13.79
C LYS A 46 23.77 0.87 -14.41
N TYR A 47 22.90 0.29 -13.57
CA TYR A 47 21.73 -0.49 -14.01
C TYR A 47 20.41 0.17 -13.60
N ARG A 48 20.39 1.51 -13.55
CA ARG A 48 19.26 2.33 -13.10
C ARG A 48 17.91 1.92 -13.69
N ASP A 49 17.86 1.62 -14.98
CA ASP A 49 16.60 1.30 -15.68
C ASP A 49 16.08 -0.13 -15.40
N TYR A 50 16.85 -0.96 -14.70
CA TYR A 50 16.38 -2.28 -14.24
C TYR A 50 15.69 -2.21 -12.87
N ILE A 51 15.81 -1.08 -12.17
CA ILE A 51 15.26 -0.90 -10.84
C ILE A 51 13.74 -0.85 -10.95
N SER A 52 13.07 -1.83 -10.34
CA SER A 52 11.61 -1.85 -10.21
C SER A 52 11.14 -1.54 -8.80
N ILE A 53 11.99 -1.78 -7.80
CA ILE A 53 11.76 -1.54 -6.38
C ILE A 53 12.84 -0.57 -5.90
N LEU A 54 12.44 0.65 -5.57
CA LEU A 54 13.36 1.69 -5.12
C LEU A 54 13.07 2.07 -3.67
N CYS A 55 14.09 1.95 -2.82
CA CYS A 55 14.09 2.55 -1.49
C CYS A 55 14.90 3.85 -1.54
N TYR A 56 14.24 4.98 -1.34
CA TYR A 56 14.82 6.31 -1.34
C TYR A 56 14.95 6.81 0.10
N ASN A 57 16.18 6.82 0.61
CA ASN A 57 16.53 7.17 2.00
C ASN A 57 17.05 8.61 2.10
N SER A 58 16.57 9.51 1.25
CA SER A 58 16.99 10.90 1.21
C SER A 58 15.80 11.84 1.39
N SER A 59 16.10 13.06 1.82
CA SER A 59 15.17 14.19 1.82
C SER A 59 15.41 15.16 0.66
N GLN A 60 16.34 14.87 -0.25
CA GLN A 60 16.57 15.71 -1.42
C GLN A 60 15.29 15.79 -2.28
N ILE A 61 14.95 16.99 -2.71
CA ILE A 61 13.72 17.29 -3.45
C ILE A 61 13.71 16.55 -4.79
N LEU A 62 12.54 16.01 -5.15
CA LEU A 62 12.30 15.36 -6.45
C LEU A 62 11.49 16.30 -7.36
N ASP A 63 12.14 17.30 -7.95
CA ASP A 63 11.53 18.40 -8.69
C ASP A 63 11.54 18.24 -10.22
N ARG A 64 12.19 17.20 -10.75
CA ARG A 64 12.35 16.97 -12.19
C ARG A 64 11.81 15.62 -12.62
N VAL A 65 11.15 15.63 -13.79
CA VAL A 65 10.68 14.42 -14.45
C VAL A 65 11.88 13.52 -14.77
N GLY A 66 11.73 12.24 -14.49
CA GLY A 66 12.75 11.23 -14.78
C GLY A 66 13.85 11.13 -13.73
N MET A 67 13.78 11.86 -12.61
CA MET A 67 14.65 11.64 -11.42
C MET A 67 14.48 10.23 -10.83
N ILE A 68 13.23 9.75 -10.80
CA ILE A 68 12.92 8.34 -10.58
C ILE A 68 12.68 7.70 -11.95
N PRO A 69 13.34 6.57 -12.27
CA PRO A 69 13.16 5.91 -13.56
C PRO A 69 11.74 5.33 -13.70
N PHE A 70 11.18 5.38 -14.91
CA PHE A 70 9.84 4.83 -15.21
C PHE A 70 9.75 3.30 -15.07
N SER A 71 10.88 2.61 -14.89
CA SER A 71 10.91 1.18 -14.53
C SER A 71 10.42 0.92 -13.10
N VAL A 72 10.43 1.94 -12.22
CA VAL A 72 10.04 1.80 -10.82
C VAL A 72 8.53 1.63 -10.71
N THR A 73 8.13 0.53 -10.09
CA THR A 73 6.73 0.18 -9.81
C THR A 73 6.42 0.21 -8.31
N SER A 74 7.42 -0.02 -7.47
CA SER A 74 7.32 0.08 -6.01
C SER A 74 8.32 1.09 -5.49
N LEU A 75 7.82 2.16 -4.86
CA LEU A 75 8.62 3.27 -4.35
C LEU A 75 8.44 3.38 -2.83
N TYR A 76 9.55 3.37 -2.11
CA TYR A 76 9.60 3.58 -0.67
C TYR A 76 10.34 4.87 -0.39
N LEU A 77 9.61 5.89 0.03
CA LEU A 77 10.11 7.19 0.43
C LEU A 77 10.34 7.16 1.94
N ASN A 78 11.55 6.79 2.35
CA ASN A 78 11.85 6.51 3.75
C ASN A 78 12.07 7.79 4.55
N SER A 79 12.82 8.74 4.00
CA SER A 79 13.19 10.00 4.67
C SER A 79 12.65 11.25 3.96
N TYR A 80 11.79 11.09 2.95
CA TYR A 80 11.27 12.19 2.16
C TYR A 80 10.06 12.83 2.85
N ASN A 81 10.17 14.12 3.16
CA ASN A 81 9.09 14.90 3.75
C ASN A 81 8.78 16.19 2.96
N GLU A 82 9.42 16.38 1.82
CA GLU A 82 9.21 17.55 0.97
C GLU A 82 7.90 17.44 0.17
N ASP A 83 7.52 18.52 -0.50
CA ASP A 83 6.36 18.56 -1.37
C ASP A 83 6.43 17.51 -2.49
N ILE A 84 5.27 16.93 -2.80
CA ILE A 84 5.08 15.98 -3.89
C ILE A 84 4.43 16.73 -5.05
N ILE A 85 5.18 16.91 -6.13
CA ILE A 85 4.68 17.50 -7.36
C ILE A 85 4.03 16.37 -8.19
N PRO A 86 2.71 16.40 -8.44
CA PRO A 86 2.02 15.35 -9.18
C PRO A 86 2.64 15.14 -10.57
N GLY A 87 2.93 13.88 -10.92
CA GLY A 87 3.49 13.52 -12.23
C GLY A 87 4.95 13.89 -12.45
N VAL A 88 5.58 14.58 -11.50
CA VAL A 88 7.00 14.97 -11.56
C VAL A 88 7.80 14.19 -10.52
N SER A 89 7.45 14.34 -9.24
CA SER A 89 8.18 13.71 -8.12
C SER A 89 8.01 12.19 -8.11
N ILE A 90 6.80 11.73 -8.45
CA ILE A 90 6.44 10.31 -8.48
C ILE A 90 5.94 9.96 -9.88
N PRO A 91 6.63 9.08 -10.64
CA PRO A 91 6.23 8.73 -11.99
C PRO A 91 4.95 7.87 -12.00
N SER A 92 4.18 7.95 -13.08
CA SER A 92 2.93 7.20 -13.26
C SER A 92 3.11 5.67 -13.38
N SER A 93 4.36 5.19 -13.44
CA SER A 93 4.68 3.76 -13.36
C SER A 93 4.53 3.19 -11.96
N VAL A 94 4.55 4.03 -10.92
CA VAL A 94 4.47 3.61 -9.52
C VAL A 94 3.05 3.16 -9.20
N THR A 95 2.94 1.90 -8.79
CA THR A 95 1.69 1.27 -8.34
C THR A 95 1.68 1.02 -6.84
N LYS A 96 2.86 0.88 -6.21
CA LYS A 96 3.01 0.76 -4.76
C LYS A 96 3.81 1.93 -4.23
N LEU A 97 3.23 2.69 -3.33
CA LEU A 97 3.86 3.85 -2.70
C LEU A 97 3.85 3.69 -1.19
N SER A 98 5.03 3.73 -0.58
CA SER A 98 5.18 3.82 0.86
C SER A 98 5.88 5.13 1.23
N MET A 99 5.30 5.87 2.17
CA MET A 99 5.88 7.09 2.72
C MET A 99 6.04 6.91 4.23
N HIS A 100 7.29 6.81 4.69
CA HIS A 100 7.57 6.53 6.10
C HIS A 100 7.51 7.80 6.95
N CYS A 101 8.25 8.84 6.56
CA CYS A 101 8.43 10.08 7.33
C CYS A 101 7.52 11.24 6.90
N ARG A 102 6.49 11.01 6.09
CA ARG A 102 5.59 12.10 5.67
C ARG A 102 4.78 12.63 6.85
N THR A 103 5.15 13.81 7.36
CA THR A 103 4.52 14.48 8.50
C THR A 103 3.76 15.73 8.12
N GLU A 104 3.89 16.27 6.90
CA GLU A 104 3.07 17.40 6.47
C GLU A 104 1.81 16.94 5.74
N ILE A 105 0.89 17.90 5.52
CA ILE A 105 -0.40 17.65 4.90
C ILE A 105 -0.20 17.23 3.44
N ILE A 106 -0.91 16.19 3.02
CA ILE A 106 -0.97 15.80 1.62
C ILE A 106 -2.20 16.47 1.02
N GLY A 107 -1.98 17.29 0.01
CA GLY A 107 -3.04 17.94 -0.75
C GLY A 107 -3.80 16.96 -1.66
N PRO A 108 -5.00 17.32 -2.11
CA PRO A 108 -5.73 16.52 -3.09
C PRO A 108 -4.92 16.36 -4.38
N PHE A 109 -4.99 15.19 -5.00
CA PHE A 109 -4.30 14.85 -6.26
C PHE A 109 -2.75 14.85 -6.24
N GLN A 110 -2.11 14.98 -5.07
CA GLN A 110 -0.66 14.87 -4.94
C GLN A 110 -0.14 13.44 -5.12
N ILE A 111 -0.93 12.45 -4.71
CA ILE A 111 -0.61 11.03 -4.93
C ILE A 111 -1.10 10.66 -6.34
N PRO A 112 -0.24 10.09 -7.21
CA PRO A 112 -0.64 9.71 -8.56
C PRO A 112 -1.77 8.68 -8.58
N SER A 113 -2.68 8.80 -9.55
CA SER A 113 -3.78 7.85 -9.78
C SER A 113 -3.34 6.47 -10.29
N SER A 114 -2.04 6.26 -10.49
CA SER A 114 -1.47 4.93 -10.77
C SER A 114 -1.30 4.09 -9.51
N VAL A 115 -1.29 4.71 -8.32
CA VAL A 115 -1.04 4.04 -7.04
C VAL A 115 -2.25 3.19 -6.66
N THR A 116 -2.03 1.89 -6.45
CA THR A 116 -3.03 0.90 -6.04
C THR A 116 -2.78 0.38 -4.62
N GLU A 117 -1.55 0.43 -4.13
CA GLU A 117 -1.18 0.13 -2.75
C GLU A 117 -0.50 1.36 -2.14
N LEU A 118 -1.10 1.94 -1.10
CA LEU A 118 -0.61 3.15 -0.44
C LEU A 118 -0.35 2.88 1.05
N SER A 119 0.86 3.20 1.51
CA SER A 119 1.23 3.15 2.92
C SER A 119 1.69 4.51 3.41
N LEU A 120 0.99 5.07 4.40
CA LEU A 120 1.34 6.31 5.08
C LEU A 120 1.68 5.99 6.54
N HIS A 121 2.96 5.87 6.87
CA HIS A 121 3.35 5.41 8.21
C HIS A 121 3.22 6.51 9.26
N SER A 122 3.78 7.70 9.03
CA SER A 122 3.77 8.79 10.01
C SER A 122 2.72 9.87 9.77
N TYR A 123 1.86 9.69 8.75
CA TYR A 123 0.84 10.69 8.42
C TYR A 123 -0.26 10.70 9.48
N ASN A 124 -0.40 11.83 10.18
CA ASN A 124 -1.41 12.03 11.22
C ASN A 124 -2.11 13.38 11.06
N HIS A 125 -2.67 13.62 9.87
CA HIS A 125 -3.54 14.75 9.58
C HIS A 125 -4.92 14.25 9.12
N PRO A 126 -5.99 15.04 9.29
CA PRO A 126 -7.30 14.70 8.76
C PRO A 126 -7.24 14.38 7.26
N LEU A 127 -7.94 13.32 6.86
CA LEU A 127 -8.10 13.00 5.44
C LEU A 127 -9.19 13.90 4.86
N VAL A 128 -8.84 14.71 3.86
CA VAL A 128 -9.83 15.44 3.05
C VAL A 128 -10.07 14.71 1.73
N ASN A 129 -11.12 15.11 1.01
CA ASN A 129 -11.48 14.46 -0.26
C ASN A 129 -10.31 14.47 -1.24
N ASN A 130 -10.13 13.36 -1.96
CA ASN A 130 -9.11 13.17 -3.02
C ASN A 130 -7.64 13.20 -2.57
N VAL A 131 -7.35 13.15 -1.26
CA VAL A 131 -5.98 12.90 -0.77
C VAL A 131 -5.54 11.48 -1.12
N ILE A 132 -6.44 10.52 -0.90
CA ILE A 132 -6.25 9.12 -1.29
C ILE A 132 -6.92 8.94 -2.66
N PRO A 133 -6.19 8.54 -3.71
CA PRO A 133 -6.77 8.34 -5.04
C PRO A 133 -7.77 7.17 -5.09
N ASN A 134 -8.79 7.28 -5.96
CA ASN A 134 -9.77 6.20 -6.22
C ASN A 134 -9.16 4.95 -6.92
N SER A 135 -7.86 4.97 -7.24
CA SER A 135 -7.10 3.81 -7.70
C SER A 135 -6.64 2.92 -6.53
N VAL A 136 -6.57 3.44 -5.31
CA VAL A 136 -6.08 2.70 -4.14
C VAL A 136 -7.04 1.57 -3.78
N ARG A 137 -6.48 0.37 -3.65
CA ARG A 137 -7.16 -0.87 -3.21
C ARG A 137 -6.72 -1.29 -1.82
N LYS A 138 -5.42 -1.15 -1.53
CA LYS A 138 -4.84 -1.42 -0.21
C LYS A 138 -4.34 -0.13 0.41
N LEU A 139 -4.80 0.15 1.61
CA LEU A 139 -4.46 1.36 2.34
C LEU A 139 -3.94 1.01 3.73
N TYR A 140 -2.75 1.48 4.04
CA TYR A 140 -2.16 1.43 5.37
C TYR A 140 -1.99 2.84 5.94
N LEU A 141 -2.54 3.08 7.12
CA LEU A 141 -2.43 4.32 7.89
C LEU A 141 -1.80 4.01 9.25
N GLY A 142 -0.50 4.27 9.39
CA GLY A 142 0.26 3.92 10.60
C GLY A 142 -0.16 4.79 11.79
N ALA A 143 0.24 6.05 11.78
CA ALA A 143 0.07 6.99 12.88
C ALA A 143 -1.28 7.73 12.89
N TYR A 144 -2.13 7.52 11.87
CA TYR A 144 -3.40 8.25 11.74
C TYR A 144 -4.33 7.98 12.92
N ASN A 145 -4.74 9.03 13.62
CA ASN A 145 -5.65 8.94 14.77
C ASN A 145 -6.68 10.08 14.82
N HIS A 146 -7.25 10.42 13.65
CA HIS A 146 -8.32 11.43 13.52
C HIS A 146 -9.67 10.76 13.25
N PRO A 147 -10.81 11.36 13.65
CA PRO A 147 -12.12 10.86 13.31
C PRO A 147 -12.28 10.63 11.80
N LEU A 148 -12.98 9.56 11.42
CA LEU A 148 -13.32 9.28 10.03
C LEU A 148 -14.68 9.90 9.69
N HIS A 149 -14.74 10.56 8.55
CA HIS A 149 -15.96 11.06 7.93
C HIS A 149 -16.29 10.26 6.65
N PRO A 150 -17.56 10.25 6.21
CA PRO A 150 -17.94 9.64 4.94
C PRO A 150 -17.05 10.14 3.79
N ASN A 151 -16.63 9.22 2.92
CA ASN A 151 -15.76 9.46 1.76
C ASN A 151 -14.29 9.81 2.07
N ASN A 152 -13.84 9.84 3.33
CA ASN A 152 -12.41 9.97 3.65
C ASN A 152 -11.60 8.79 3.14
N ILE A 153 -12.17 7.58 3.24
CA ILE A 153 -11.63 6.37 2.64
C ILE A 153 -12.38 6.14 1.33
N PRO A 154 -11.70 6.13 0.17
CA PRO A 154 -12.34 5.91 -1.12
C PRO A 154 -13.09 4.57 -1.20
N SER A 155 -14.20 4.55 -1.93
CA SER A 155 -14.98 3.34 -2.20
C SER A 155 -14.27 2.31 -3.10
N SER A 156 -13.03 2.56 -3.47
CA SER A 156 -12.16 1.60 -4.15
C SER A 156 -11.36 0.74 -3.18
N VAL A 157 -11.22 1.16 -1.92
CA VAL A 157 -10.40 0.46 -0.93
C VAL A 157 -11.11 -0.83 -0.50
N THR A 158 -10.39 -1.95 -0.62
CA THR A 158 -10.85 -3.29 -0.22
C THR A 158 -10.15 -3.78 1.04
N ASP A 159 -8.94 -3.27 1.29
CA ASP A 159 -8.08 -3.67 2.39
C ASP A 159 -7.62 -2.41 3.14
N LEU A 160 -8.06 -2.28 4.40
CA LEU A 160 -7.71 -1.17 5.27
C LEU A 160 -6.96 -1.68 6.50
N GLU A 161 -5.79 -1.11 6.75
CA GLU A 161 -5.03 -1.36 7.96
C GLU A 161 -4.69 -0.03 8.65
N MET A 162 -5.01 0.06 9.94
CA MET A 162 -4.73 1.23 10.76
C MET A 162 -4.04 0.79 12.04
N PHE A 163 -2.83 1.30 12.28
CA PHE A 163 -2.03 0.85 13.42
C PHE A 163 -2.39 1.59 14.71
N SER A 164 -2.30 2.92 14.71
CA SER A 164 -2.51 3.77 15.90
C SER A 164 -3.95 4.29 16.06
N PHE A 165 -4.87 3.93 15.17
CA PHE A 165 -6.22 4.48 15.18
C PHE A 165 -7.04 4.02 16.38
N ASN A 166 -7.52 5.00 17.16
CA ASN A 166 -8.35 4.76 18.35
C ASN A 166 -9.46 5.81 18.50
N GLN A 167 -10.08 6.20 17.39
CA GLN A 167 -11.25 7.09 17.35
C GLN A 167 -12.54 6.27 17.12
N PRO A 168 -13.71 6.73 17.59
CA PRO A 168 -14.96 6.02 17.34
C PRO A 168 -15.24 5.90 15.83
N ILE A 169 -15.65 4.71 15.40
CA ILE A 169 -16.13 4.45 14.04
C ILE A 169 -17.65 4.62 14.06
N LEU A 170 -18.15 5.66 13.39
CA LEU A 170 -19.58 5.91 13.29
C LEU A 170 -20.20 5.04 12.17
N PRO A 171 -21.51 4.75 12.21
CA PRO A 171 -22.17 4.04 11.12
C PRO A 171 -22.01 4.74 9.76
N ASN A 172 -21.86 3.95 8.70
CA ASN A 172 -21.73 4.41 7.30
C ASN A 172 -20.51 5.29 6.96
N VAL A 173 -19.50 5.42 7.85
CA VAL A 173 -18.26 6.17 7.52
C VAL A 173 -17.27 5.35 6.71
N LEU A 174 -17.26 4.03 6.91
CA LEU A 174 -16.43 3.09 6.18
C LEU A 174 -17.14 2.67 4.89
N PRO A 175 -16.46 2.60 3.74
CA PRO A 175 -17.09 2.25 2.48
C PRO A 175 -17.47 0.76 2.41
N ASN A 176 -18.60 0.47 1.76
CA ASN A 176 -19.10 -0.90 1.51
C ASN A 176 -18.22 -1.72 0.54
N SER A 177 -17.10 -1.18 0.06
CA SER A 177 -16.11 -1.92 -0.72
C SER A 177 -15.13 -2.72 0.15
N LEU A 178 -15.06 -2.41 1.45
CA LEU A 178 -14.10 -3.04 2.36
C LEU A 178 -14.41 -4.52 2.55
N LEU A 179 -13.37 -5.34 2.39
CA LEU A 179 -13.36 -6.78 2.60
C LEU A 179 -12.50 -7.17 3.80
N ARG A 180 -11.40 -6.42 4.05
CA ARG A 180 -10.48 -6.66 5.16
C ARG A 180 -10.22 -5.39 5.94
N ILE A 181 -10.33 -5.47 7.25
CA ILE A 181 -10.03 -4.37 8.18
C ILE A 181 -9.11 -4.89 9.28
N LYS A 182 -8.01 -4.17 9.53
CA LYS A 182 -7.08 -4.43 10.63
C LYS A 182 -6.90 -3.18 11.48
N LEU A 183 -7.27 -3.25 12.76
CA LEU A 183 -7.21 -2.13 13.71
C LEU A 183 -6.39 -2.52 14.94
N TRP A 184 -5.11 -2.16 14.97
CA TRP A 184 -4.18 -2.68 15.99
C TRP A 184 -4.41 -2.08 17.38
N ALA A 185 -4.47 -0.75 17.50
CA ALA A 185 -4.60 -0.03 18.77
C ALA A 185 -6.06 0.34 19.15
N PHE A 186 -7.05 -0.14 18.40
CA PHE A 186 -8.44 0.28 18.56
C PHE A 186 -9.08 -0.33 19.82
N SER A 187 -9.67 0.54 20.65
CA SER A 187 -10.32 0.14 21.91
C SER A 187 -11.71 0.76 22.13
N LYS A 188 -12.30 1.40 21.11
CA LYS A 188 -13.60 2.06 21.21
C LYS A 188 -14.76 1.08 20.99
N PRO A 189 -15.94 1.31 21.59
CA PRO A 189 -17.13 0.53 21.29
C PRO A 189 -17.53 0.66 19.82
N LEU A 190 -17.92 -0.47 19.21
CA LEU A 190 -18.54 -0.48 17.88
C LEU A 190 -20.06 -0.43 18.03
N LYS A 191 -20.70 0.40 17.21
CA LYS A 191 -22.17 0.46 17.07
C LYS A 191 -22.62 -0.40 15.89
N GLU A 192 -23.89 -0.79 15.88
CA GLU A 192 -24.50 -1.41 14.71
C GLU A 192 -24.31 -0.54 13.46
N GLY A 193 -23.92 -1.14 12.34
CA GLY A 193 -23.61 -0.45 11.08
C GLY A 193 -22.26 0.28 11.02
N SER A 194 -21.42 0.20 12.07
CA SER A 194 -20.07 0.80 12.05
C SER A 194 -19.11 0.05 11.11
N ILE A 195 -19.25 -1.27 11.05
CA ILE A 195 -18.50 -2.13 10.14
C ILE A 195 -19.43 -2.53 8.99
N PRO A 196 -19.03 -2.31 7.72
CA PRO A 196 -19.82 -2.73 6.57
C PRO A 196 -20.05 -4.25 6.54
N ASN A 197 -21.24 -4.67 6.12
CA ASN A 197 -21.59 -6.09 6.01
C ASN A 197 -20.79 -6.85 4.94
N THR A 198 -19.99 -6.14 4.13
CA THR A 198 -19.10 -6.71 3.13
C THR A 198 -17.77 -7.20 3.70
N VAL A 199 -17.44 -6.83 4.94
CA VAL A 199 -16.17 -7.19 5.58
C VAL A 199 -16.15 -8.68 5.92
N ILE A 200 -15.16 -9.38 5.38
CA ILE A 200 -14.96 -10.83 5.52
C ILE A 200 -13.91 -11.12 6.61
N GLU A 201 -12.94 -10.22 6.77
CA GLU A 201 -11.83 -10.34 7.72
C GLU A 201 -11.73 -9.05 8.55
N PHE A 202 -11.87 -9.19 9.86
CA PHE A 202 -11.73 -8.09 10.82
C PHE A 202 -10.78 -8.53 11.93
N ASP A 203 -9.61 -7.90 12.01
CA ASP A 203 -8.65 -8.13 13.08
C ASP A 203 -8.54 -6.88 13.96
N SER A 204 -8.58 -7.05 15.28
CA SER A 204 -8.27 -5.99 16.24
C SER A 204 -7.48 -6.54 17.42
N VAL A 205 -6.42 -5.86 17.87
CA VAL A 205 -5.51 -6.37 18.92
C VAL A 205 -5.67 -5.61 20.26
N GLY A 206 -6.64 -4.71 20.39
CA GLY A 206 -6.92 -3.97 21.63
C GLY A 206 -7.85 -4.69 22.63
N PRO A 207 -8.16 -4.08 23.80
CA PRO A 207 -9.06 -4.62 24.85
C PRO A 207 -10.55 -4.72 24.42
N MET A 208 -10.82 -4.73 23.11
CA MET A 208 -12.16 -4.83 22.53
C MET A 208 -12.90 -6.12 22.93
N TYR A 209 -12.15 -7.13 23.39
CA TYR A 209 -12.65 -8.45 23.82
C TYR A 209 -13.48 -8.42 25.12
N GLU A 210 -13.56 -7.29 25.83
CA GLU A 210 -14.34 -7.18 27.08
C GLU A 210 -15.73 -6.55 26.91
N GLN A 211 -16.12 -6.13 25.71
CA GLN A 211 -17.38 -5.41 25.53
C GLN A 211 -18.57 -6.32 25.21
N PRO A 212 -19.71 -6.23 25.92
CA PRO A 212 -20.84 -7.16 25.80
C PRO A 212 -21.57 -7.14 24.44
N LEU A 213 -21.36 -6.11 23.61
CA LEU A 213 -22.04 -5.97 22.31
C LEU A 213 -21.40 -6.78 21.17
N TRP A 214 -20.17 -7.29 21.36
CA TRP A 214 -19.46 -8.04 20.33
C TRP A 214 -20.26 -9.25 19.83
N LEU A 215 -20.81 -10.07 20.73
CA LEU A 215 -21.60 -11.26 20.39
C LEU A 215 -22.85 -10.97 19.53
N LYS A 216 -23.48 -9.81 19.66
CA LYS A 216 -24.67 -9.43 18.87
C LYS A 216 -24.31 -8.92 17.47
N LEU A 217 -23.21 -8.19 17.34
CA LEU A 217 -22.68 -7.74 16.04
C LEU A 217 -22.12 -8.91 15.21
N PHE A 218 -21.64 -9.97 15.88
CA PHE A 218 -21.05 -11.17 15.26
C PHE A 218 -22.07 -12.10 14.56
N LEU A 219 -23.35 -12.10 14.96
CA LEU A 219 -24.34 -13.05 14.43
C LEU A 219 -24.94 -12.64 13.07
N GLY A 220 -24.92 -11.35 12.70
CA GLY A 220 -25.51 -10.86 11.44
C GLY A 220 -24.58 -10.85 10.23
N SER A 221 -23.29 -10.56 10.45
CA SER A 221 -22.36 -10.21 9.36
C SER A 221 -21.13 -11.13 9.25
N ILE A 222 -20.90 -12.04 10.22
CA ILE A 222 -19.65 -12.79 10.33
C ILE A 222 -19.91 -14.29 10.45
N HIS A 223 -20.30 -14.94 9.35
CA HIS A 223 -20.11 -16.39 9.21
C HIS A 223 -18.68 -16.74 8.73
N ARG A 224 -17.80 -15.73 8.51
CA ARG A 224 -16.50 -15.92 7.82
C ARG A 224 -15.24 -15.35 8.51
N CYS A 225 -15.30 -14.64 9.64
CA CYS A 225 -14.08 -14.13 10.33
C CYS A 225 -13.38 -15.16 11.24
N ILE A 226 -13.32 -16.45 10.87
CA ILE A 226 -12.61 -17.43 11.69
C ILE A 226 -11.12 -17.39 11.36
N LYS A 227 -10.39 -16.43 11.94
CA LYS A 227 -8.93 -16.51 12.13
C LYS A 227 -8.35 -15.89 13.41
N THR A 228 -9.15 -15.60 14.44
CA THR A 228 -8.62 -15.33 15.80
C THR A 228 -8.80 -16.56 16.71
N PHE A 229 -7.94 -17.58 16.51
CA PHE A 229 -7.98 -18.88 17.19
C PHE A 229 -7.35 -18.91 18.61
N GLY A 230 -6.96 -17.76 19.19
CA GLY A 230 -6.29 -17.71 20.50
C GLY A 230 -7.21 -17.55 21.72
N TYR A 231 -8.27 -16.74 21.61
CA TYR A 231 -8.98 -16.22 22.79
C TYR A 231 -10.38 -16.80 23.03
N LEU A 232 -10.99 -17.48 22.05
CA LEU A 232 -12.27 -18.16 22.25
C LEU A 232 -12.20 -19.29 23.30
N LYS A 233 -11.00 -19.82 23.59
CA LYS A 233 -10.81 -20.82 24.66
C LYS A 233 -10.99 -20.23 26.06
N SER A 234 -10.65 -18.96 26.30
CA SER A 234 -10.90 -18.34 27.62
C SER A 234 -12.36 -17.95 27.79
N ILE A 235 -13.02 -17.52 26.71
CA ILE A 235 -14.43 -17.12 26.72
C ILE A 235 -15.35 -18.35 26.81
N TYR A 236 -15.02 -19.45 26.14
CA TYR A 236 -15.72 -20.74 26.32
C TYR A 236 -15.61 -21.26 27.76
N ASN A 237 -14.46 -21.06 28.41
CA ASN A 237 -14.28 -21.44 29.82
C ASN A 237 -15.02 -20.50 30.79
N TYR A 238 -15.14 -19.21 30.48
CA TYR A 238 -15.85 -18.22 31.29
C TYR A 238 -17.38 -18.35 31.19
N LEU A 239 -17.92 -18.79 30.04
CA LEU A 239 -19.35 -19.05 29.87
C LEU A 239 -19.81 -20.40 30.45
N LYS A 240 -18.87 -21.23 30.92
CA LYS A 240 -19.15 -22.55 31.52
C LYS A 240 -19.00 -22.56 33.05
N SER A 241 -18.67 -21.43 33.66
CA SER A 241 -18.64 -21.16 35.10
C SER A 241 -19.81 -20.29 35.51
#